data_AF-A0A484Z6R4-F1
#
_entry.id   AF-A0A484Z6R4-F1
#
_cell.length_a   1.000
_cell.length_b   1.000
_cell.length_c   1.000
_cell.angle_alpha   90.00
_cell.angle_beta   90.00
_cell.angle_gamma   90.00
#
_symmetry.space_group_name_H-M   'P 1'
#
loop_
_entity.id
_entity.type
_entity.pdbx_description
1 polymer ?
#
loop_
_entity_poly.entity_id
_entity_poly.type
_entity_poly.pdbx_seq_one_letter_code
_entity_poly.pdbx_strand_id
1 'polypeptide(L)'
;MVVPNLMGNKEKADSQKATSDIVALEGSLDMYKLDNHRYPTTEQGLQALVTKPEIAPIPNGYRADGYIHRLPQDPWGSDYLMVSPGEHGAVDVFSAGPDGEANTADDITNWSLDKKEK
;
A
#
# COMPACT_ATOMS: atom_id res chain seq x y z
N MET A 1 35.54 16.46 -14.64
CA MET A 1 34.18 16.84 -14.20
C MET A 1 33.62 15.68 -13.42
N VAL A 2 33.24 15.89 -12.16
CA VAL A 2 32.53 14.87 -11.37
C VAL A 2 31.05 14.99 -11.72
N VAL A 3 30.46 13.92 -12.26
CA VAL A 3 29.00 13.83 -12.40
C VAL A 3 28.49 13.59 -10.98
N PRO A 4 27.72 14.52 -10.37
CA PRO A 4 27.19 14.27 -9.04
C PRO A 4 26.31 13.04 -9.08
N ASN A 5 26.43 12.18 -8.08
CA ASN A 5 25.73 10.92 -7.92
C ASN A 5 24.22 11.13 -7.63
N LEU A 6 23.52 11.83 -8.52
CA LEU A 6 22.10 12.20 -8.43
C LEU A 6 21.18 10.98 -8.53
N MET A 7 21.62 9.92 -9.24
CA MET A 7 20.81 8.73 -9.48
C MET A 7 20.46 8.00 -8.18
N GLY A 8 21.46 7.70 -7.34
CA GLY A 8 21.23 6.96 -6.10
C GLY A 8 20.44 7.72 -5.03
N ASN A 9 20.36 9.05 -5.12
CA ASN A 9 19.52 9.84 -4.22
C ASN A 9 18.05 9.82 -4.63
N LYS A 10 17.77 9.72 -5.93
CA LYS A 10 16.41 9.62 -6.45
C LYS A 10 15.79 8.28 -6.06
N GLU A 11 16.49 7.17 -6.31
CA GLU A 11 16.04 5.83 -5.93
C GLU A 11 15.70 5.71 -4.44
N LYS A 12 16.56 6.25 -3.57
CA LYS A 12 16.28 6.28 -2.12
C LYS A 12 15.05 7.11 -1.76
N ALA A 13 14.86 8.26 -2.40
CA ALA A 13 13.71 9.12 -2.15
C ALA A 13 12.41 8.44 -2.64
N ASP A 14 12.46 7.78 -3.78
CA ASP A 14 11.34 7.01 -4.34
C ASP A 14 10.97 5.85 -3.41
N SER A 15 11.96 5.06 -2.94
CA SER A 15 11.70 3.98 -1.98
C SER A 15 11.13 4.48 -0.65
N GLN A 16 11.63 5.63 -0.16
CA GLN A 16 11.14 6.24 1.08
C GLN A 16 9.72 6.76 0.92
N LYS A 17 9.40 7.36 -0.23
CA LYS A 17 8.05 7.80 -0.56
C LYS A 17 7.10 6.61 -0.59
N ALA A 18 7.47 5.54 -1.30
CA ALA A 18 6.65 4.34 -1.35
C ALA A 18 6.42 3.69 0.02
N THR A 19 7.46 3.65 0.85
CA THR A 19 7.34 3.22 2.25
C THR A 19 6.33 4.06 3.03
N SER A 20 6.41 5.38 2.90
CA SER A 20 5.50 6.31 3.60
C SER A 20 4.05 6.15 3.13
N ASP A 21 3.87 5.97 1.82
CA ASP A 21 2.57 5.71 1.20
C ASP A 21 1.97 4.38 1.73
N ILE A 22 2.76 3.31 1.83
CA ILE A 22 2.33 2.02 2.42
C ILE A 22 1.89 2.17 3.88
N VAL A 23 2.67 2.87 4.70
CA VAL A 23 2.31 3.12 6.12
C VAL A 23 0.99 3.90 6.24
N ALA A 24 0.77 4.88 5.35
CA ALA A 24 -0.49 5.62 5.31
C ALA A 24 -1.68 4.73 4.91
N LEU A 25 -1.49 3.87 3.90
CA LEU A 25 -2.49 2.89 3.45
C LEU A 25 -2.83 1.89 4.55
N GLU A 26 -1.83 1.40 5.28
CA GLU A 26 -2.02 0.50 6.42
C GLU A 26 -2.88 1.14 7.52
N GLY A 27 -2.61 2.41 7.86
CA GLY A 27 -3.44 3.16 8.81
C GLY A 27 -4.89 3.31 8.36
N SER A 28 -5.12 3.57 7.06
CA SER A 28 -6.47 3.61 6.49
C SER A 28 -7.16 2.24 6.51
N LEU A 29 -6.42 1.15 6.26
CA LEU A 29 -6.91 -0.23 6.36
C LEU A 29 -7.31 -0.59 7.78
N ASP A 30 -6.53 -0.19 8.78
CA ASP A 30 -6.85 -0.44 10.18
C ASP A 30 -8.12 0.30 10.60
N MET A 31 -8.28 1.56 10.17
CA MET A 31 -9.54 2.30 10.36
C MET A 31 -10.73 1.61 9.67
N TYR A 32 -10.55 1.09 8.45
CA TYR A 32 -11.58 0.34 7.75
C TYR A 32 -12.00 -0.90 8.56
N LYS A 33 -11.03 -1.64 9.09
CA LYS A 33 -11.29 -2.79 9.96
C LYS A 33 -11.95 -2.38 11.27
N LEU A 34 -11.55 -1.28 11.90
CA LEU A 34 -12.13 -0.85 13.16
C LEU A 34 -13.65 -0.62 13.03
N ASP A 35 -14.06 -0.11 11.89
CA ASP A 35 -15.45 0.24 11.60
C ASP A 35 -16.27 -0.95 11.02
N ASN A 36 -15.65 -1.77 10.16
CA ASN A 36 -16.32 -2.90 9.50
C ASN A 36 -15.99 -4.27 10.10
N HIS A 37 -15.15 -4.29 11.14
CA HIS A 37 -14.62 -5.48 11.82
C HIS A 37 -13.82 -6.42 10.90
N ARG A 38 -13.45 -5.97 9.69
CA ARG A 38 -12.74 -6.76 8.69
C ARG A 38 -11.93 -5.87 7.75
N TYR A 39 -10.85 -6.39 7.18
CA TYR A 39 -10.15 -5.74 6.08
C TYR A 39 -10.93 -5.90 4.75
N PRO A 40 -10.70 -5.02 3.76
CA PRO A 40 -11.17 -5.25 2.40
C PRO A 40 -10.56 -6.53 1.81
N THR A 41 -11.21 -7.13 0.83
CA THR A 41 -10.64 -8.30 0.12
C THR A 41 -9.71 -7.87 -1.00
N THR A 42 -8.83 -8.77 -1.47
CA THR A 42 -7.97 -8.54 -2.64
C THR A 42 -8.75 -8.11 -3.88
N GLU A 43 -9.96 -8.65 -4.08
CA GLU A 43 -10.83 -8.28 -5.21
C GLU A 43 -11.39 -6.85 -5.10
N GLN A 44 -11.63 -6.37 -3.87
CA GLN A 44 -12.02 -4.98 -3.63
C GLN A 44 -10.79 -4.05 -3.73
N GLY A 45 -9.62 -4.56 -3.36
CA GLY A 45 -8.34 -3.87 -3.38
C GLY A 45 -8.32 -2.62 -2.48
N LEU A 46 -7.33 -1.76 -2.71
CA LEU A 46 -7.19 -0.49 -2.00
C LEU A 46 -8.26 0.53 -2.41
N GLN A 47 -8.96 0.32 -3.52
CA GLN A 47 -10.07 1.18 -3.95
C GLN A 47 -11.21 1.19 -2.92
N ALA A 48 -11.35 0.11 -2.14
CA ALA A 48 -12.24 0.06 -1.00
C ALA A 48 -11.96 1.15 0.04
N LEU A 49 -10.74 1.68 0.13
CA LEU A 49 -10.42 2.75 1.09
C LEU A 49 -10.93 4.13 0.63
N VAL A 50 -11.09 4.33 -0.67
CA VAL A 50 -11.56 5.60 -1.24
C VAL A 50 -13.08 5.57 -1.43
N THR A 51 -13.57 4.48 -2.01
CA THR A 51 -14.98 4.35 -2.40
C THR A 51 -15.55 3.09 -1.80
N LYS A 52 -16.82 3.15 -1.39
CA LYS A 52 -17.51 1.99 -0.84
C LYS A 52 -17.50 0.85 -1.88
N PRO A 53 -16.94 -0.33 -1.56
CA PRO A 53 -16.96 -1.44 -2.49
C PRO A 53 -18.39 -1.95 -2.68
N GLU A 54 -18.76 -2.17 -3.94
CA GLU A 54 -20.04 -2.77 -4.33
C GLU A 54 -19.98 -4.31 -4.33
N ILE A 55 -18.76 -4.86 -4.32
CA ILE A 55 -18.49 -6.30 -4.31
C ILE A 55 -18.72 -6.85 -2.91
N ALA A 56 -19.47 -7.95 -2.81
CA ALA A 56 -19.65 -8.65 -1.55
C ALA A 56 -18.30 -9.18 -1.04
N PRO A 57 -17.96 -8.95 0.24
CA PRO A 57 -18.83 -8.47 1.33
C PRO A 57 -18.92 -6.95 1.40
N ILE A 58 -20.15 -6.44 1.33
CA ILE A 58 -20.42 -5.00 1.37
C ILE A 58 -20.27 -4.50 2.82
N PRO A 59 -19.40 -3.51 3.08
CA PRO A 59 -19.26 -2.91 4.41
C PRO A 59 -20.55 -2.18 4.81
N ASN A 60 -21.09 -2.53 5.97
CA ASN A 60 -22.26 -1.87 6.54
C ASN A 60 -21.89 -0.58 7.28
N GLY A 61 -20.69 -0.51 7.87
CA GLY A 61 -20.21 0.65 8.63
C GLY A 61 -19.56 1.74 7.78
N TYR A 62 -19.25 1.46 6.52
CA TYR A 62 -18.41 2.30 5.65
C TYR A 62 -18.61 3.81 5.82
N ARG A 63 -17.52 4.53 6.13
CA ARG A 63 -17.53 5.99 6.19
C ARG A 63 -17.92 6.60 4.86
N ALA A 64 -18.91 7.50 4.87
CA ALA A 64 -19.36 8.20 3.65
C ALA A 64 -18.26 9.03 2.97
N ASP A 65 -17.25 9.46 3.73
CA ASP A 65 -16.09 10.23 3.23
C ASP A 65 -14.92 9.32 2.79
N GLY A 66 -15.03 8.00 2.96
CA GLY A 66 -13.93 7.06 2.80
C GLY A 66 -12.93 7.08 3.97
N TYR A 67 -11.83 6.35 3.80
CA TYR A 67 -10.72 6.24 4.74
C TYR A 67 -9.44 6.93 4.25
N ILE A 68 -9.36 7.20 2.94
CA ILE A 68 -8.29 7.96 2.32
C ILE A 68 -8.86 8.86 1.23
N HIS A 69 -8.36 10.10 1.13
CA HIS A 69 -8.84 11.06 0.14
C HIS A 69 -8.51 10.66 -1.30
N ARG A 70 -7.33 10.06 -1.51
CA ARG A 70 -6.89 9.56 -2.81
C ARG A 70 -5.93 8.41 -2.59
N LEU A 71 -5.93 7.45 -3.52
CA LEU A 71 -4.86 6.48 -3.56
C LEU A 71 -3.57 7.16 -4.04
N PRO A 72 -2.48 7.08 -3.27
CA PRO A 72 -1.18 7.41 -3.80
C PRO A 72 -0.84 6.38 -4.88
N GLN A 73 -0.15 6.84 -5.92
CA GLN A 73 0.56 5.96 -6.83
C GLN A 73 2.01 5.90 -6.40
N ASP A 74 2.63 4.76 -6.67
CA ASP A 74 4.04 4.63 -6.40
C ASP A 74 4.87 5.60 -7.26
N PRO A 75 6.13 5.86 -6.89
CA PRO A 75 7.00 6.78 -7.62
C PRO A 75 7.28 6.41 -9.08
N TRP A 76 7.04 5.15 -9.44
CA TRP A 76 7.30 4.57 -10.76
C TRP A 76 6.04 4.51 -11.63
N GLY A 77 4.90 4.89 -11.06
CA GLY A 77 3.62 5.00 -11.76
C GLY A 77 2.76 3.74 -11.69
N SER A 78 3.13 2.76 -10.86
CA SER A 78 2.30 1.59 -10.59
C SER A 78 1.39 1.85 -9.38
N ASP A 79 0.23 1.20 -9.38
CA ASP A 79 -0.69 1.21 -8.25
C ASP A 79 -0.20 0.26 -7.17
N TYR A 80 -0.47 0.60 -5.90
CA TYR A 80 -0.19 -0.29 -4.79
C TYR A 80 -1.11 -1.52 -4.85
N LEU A 81 -0.52 -2.66 -4.53
CA LEU A 81 -1.18 -3.94 -4.46
C LEU A 81 -1.45 -4.27 -3.00
N MET A 82 -2.58 -4.93 -2.77
CA MET A 82 -3.00 -5.38 -1.47
C MET A 82 -3.49 -6.81 -1.56
N VAL A 83 -3.08 -7.63 -0.61
CA VAL A 83 -3.52 -9.01 -0.45
C VAL A 83 -4.18 -9.16 0.92
N SER A 84 -5.42 -9.62 0.93
CA SER A 84 -6.14 -9.96 2.16
C SER A 84 -6.97 -11.23 1.99
N PRO A 85 -6.83 -12.23 2.87
CA PRO A 85 -5.90 -12.28 4.02
C PRO A 85 -4.43 -12.30 3.58
N GLY A 86 -3.57 -11.57 4.31
CA GLY A 86 -2.12 -11.55 4.06
C GLY A 86 -1.45 -12.88 4.44
N GLU A 87 -0.32 -13.17 3.81
CA GLU A 87 0.59 -14.25 4.17
C GLU A 87 1.49 -13.87 5.37
N HIS A 88 1.91 -12.60 5.45
CA HIS A 88 2.81 -12.12 6.50
C HIS A 88 2.10 -11.43 7.67
N GLY A 89 0.83 -11.06 7.49
CA GLY A 89 0.03 -10.39 8.49
C GLY A 89 -1.46 -10.51 8.23
N ALA A 90 -2.26 -9.59 8.77
CA ALA A 90 -3.70 -9.59 8.51
C ALA A 90 -4.03 -9.04 7.11
N VAL A 91 -3.19 -8.13 6.61
CA VAL A 91 -3.21 -7.57 5.27
C VAL A 91 -1.78 -7.31 4.84
N ASP A 92 -1.48 -7.63 3.59
CA ASP A 92 -0.19 -7.40 2.98
C ASP A 92 -0.36 -6.30 1.94
N VAL A 93 0.39 -5.20 2.08
CA VAL A 93 0.39 -4.09 1.12
C VAL A 93 1.80 -3.94 0.56
N PHE A 94 1.90 -3.84 -0.77
CA PHE A 94 3.18 -3.72 -1.45
C PHE A 94 3.09 -2.94 -2.75
N SER A 95 4.22 -2.42 -3.22
CA SER A 95 4.40 -1.81 -4.53
C SER A 95 5.34 -2.68 -5.35
N ALA A 96 5.04 -2.76 -6.66
CA ALA A 96 5.81 -3.48 -7.66
C ALA A 96 7.18 -2.84 -7.98
N GLY A 97 7.56 -1.76 -7.27
CA GLY A 97 8.88 -1.20 -7.34
C GLY A 97 9.24 -0.51 -8.67
N PRO A 98 10.55 -0.27 -8.90
CA PRO A 98 11.07 0.42 -10.08
C PRO A 98 10.92 -0.32 -11.41
N ASP A 99 10.88 -1.65 -11.36
CA ASP A 99 10.67 -2.53 -12.50
C ASP A 99 9.17 -2.68 -12.85
N GLY A 100 8.28 -2.41 -11.89
CA GLY A 100 6.84 -2.53 -12.08
C GLY A 100 6.38 -3.98 -12.16
N GLU A 101 7.23 -4.92 -11.76
CA GLU A 101 6.94 -6.35 -11.71
C GLU A 101 6.79 -6.77 -10.25
N ALA A 102 5.59 -7.23 -9.88
CA ALA A 102 5.37 -7.74 -8.54
C ALA A 102 6.07 -9.09 -8.32
N ASN A 103 6.50 -9.36 -7.10
CA ASN A 103 7.29 -10.52 -6.63
C ASN A 103 8.77 -10.48 -7.04
N THR A 104 9.36 -9.30 -7.16
CA THR A 104 10.79 -9.10 -7.40
C THR A 104 11.51 -8.61 -6.13
N ALA A 105 12.84 -8.57 -6.17
CA ALA A 105 13.64 -8.15 -5.01
C ALA A 105 13.53 -6.64 -4.73
N ASP A 106 13.05 -5.87 -5.71
CA ASP A 106 12.91 -4.43 -5.65
C ASP A 106 11.52 -3.99 -5.14
N ASP A 107 10.63 -4.95 -4.88
CA ASP A 107 9.33 -4.73 -4.27
C ASP A 107 9.43 -4.06 -2.91
N ILE A 108 8.56 -3.09 -2.68
CA ILE A 108 8.46 -2.41 -1.39
C ILE A 108 7.22 -2.93 -0.68
N THR A 109 7.43 -3.64 0.42
CA THR A 109 6.39 -4.39 1.13
C THR A 109 6.26 -3.91 2.59
N ASN A 110 5.07 -3.96 3.18
CA ASN A 110 4.90 -3.52 4.57
C ASN A 110 5.68 -4.41 5.57
N TRP A 111 5.77 -5.71 5.31
CA TRP A 111 6.36 -6.66 6.25
C TRP A 111 7.89 -6.65 6.20
N SER A 112 8.48 -6.15 5.11
CA SER A 112 9.90 -5.88 5.07
C SER A 112 10.29 -4.65 5.90
N LEU A 113 9.34 -3.77 6.24
CA LEU A 113 9.58 -2.64 7.14
C LEU A 113 9.70 -3.11 8.58
N ASP A 114 8.81 -4.00 9.01
CA ASP A 114 8.84 -4.61 10.36
C ASP A 114 10.16 -5.38 10.61
N LYS A 115 10.67 -6.09 9.59
CA LYS A 115 11.95 -6.81 9.69
C LYS A 115 13.18 -5.93 9.89
N LYS A 116 13.13 -4.62 9.61
CA LYS A 116 14.28 -3.72 9.81
C LYS A 116 14.51 -3.33 11.28
N GLU A 117 13.61 -3.68 12.20
CA GLU A 117 13.72 -3.34 13.62
C GLU A 117 14.35 -4.44 14.51
N LYS A 118 15.04 -5.44 13.93
CA LYS A 118 15.72 -6.51 14.70
C LYS A 118 17.23 -6.56 14.55
#